data_AF-A0A7Z9TXF3-F1
#
_entry.id   AF-A0A7Z9TXF3-F1
#
_cell.length_a   1.000
_cell.length_b   1.000
_cell.length_c   1.000
_cell.angle_alpha   90.00
_cell.angle_beta   90.00
_cell.angle_gamma   90.00
#
_symmetry.space_group_name_H-M   'P 1'
#
loop_
_entity.id
_entity.type
_entity.pdbx_description
1 polymer ?
#
loop_
_entity_poly.entity_id
_entity_poly.type
_entity_poly.pdbx_seq_one_letter_code
_entity_poly.pdbx_strand_id
1 'polypeptide(L)'
;MSPRLGRTQCLNKPNESGVMNSMEKKKHYKKMNKRLQKRKVARTNKKLLTIVVVVAGAIIFGLGGLWYFVEYRGAERNVLSGDSYFAEGAYKNARKQYGRAVTKDPTNPQYINKLQEAILNIVPDTPAEARAAYDEYIRTLVHKARYNPLDIQSHLNVADEM
;
A
#
# COMPACT_ATOMS: atom_id res chain seq x y z
N MET A 1 -78.98 54.17 -30.72
CA MET A 1 -79.14 54.56 -29.30
C MET A 1 -77.75 54.56 -28.66
N SER A 2 -77.14 55.73 -28.52
CA SER A 2 -75.83 55.93 -27.86
C SER A 2 -75.94 55.78 -26.34
N PRO A 3 -74.84 55.47 -25.63
CA PRO A 3 -74.13 56.52 -24.89
C PRO A 3 -72.58 56.39 -24.96
N ARG A 4 -71.86 57.48 -25.28
CA ARG A 4 -71.09 58.37 -24.37
C ARG A 4 -70.11 57.61 -23.46
N LEU A 5 -68.84 57.54 -23.84
CA LEU A 5 -67.73 58.45 -23.44
C LEU A 5 -67.34 58.34 -21.96
N GLY A 6 -66.20 57.68 -21.72
CA GLY A 6 -65.46 57.68 -20.47
C GLY A 6 -63.98 57.46 -20.74
N ARG A 7 -63.30 58.49 -21.24
CA ARG A 7 -61.86 58.54 -21.48
C ARG A 7 -61.19 58.99 -20.19
N THR A 8 -60.66 58.07 -19.38
CA THR A 8 -59.79 58.41 -18.24
C THR A 8 -58.35 58.49 -18.70
N GLN A 9 -57.76 59.65 -18.44
CA GLN A 9 -56.40 60.02 -18.78
C GLN A 9 -55.39 59.35 -17.84
N CYS A 10 -54.21 59.14 -18.42
CA CYS A 10 -52.89 58.86 -17.86
C CYS A 10 -52.68 59.17 -16.37
N LEU A 11 -52.21 58.16 -15.63
CA LEU A 11 -51.37 58.37 -14.45
C LEU A 11 -50.06 57.62 -14.67
N ASN A 12 -49.08 58.43 -15.09
CA ASN A 12 -47.68 58.09 -15.22
C ASN A 12 -47.17 57.63 -13.85
N LYS A 13 -46.94 56.33 -13.66
CA LYS A 13 -46.30 55.84 -12.42
C LYS A 13 -44.84 56.28 -12.45
N PRO A 14 -44.35 57.00 -11.43
CA PRO A 14 -42.94 57.32 -11.35
C PRO A 14 -42.13 56.01 -11.31
N ASN A 15 -41.11 55.95 -12.17
CA ASN A 15 -40.07 54.94 -12.15
C ASN A 15 -39.28 55.10 -10.84
N GLU A 16 -39.80 54.52 -9.75
CA GLU A 16 -39.07 54.34 -8.51
C GLU A 16 -38.04 53.22 -8.71
N SER A 17 -37.04 53.48 -9.54
CA SER A 17 -35.73 52.85 -9.42
C SER A 17 -35.13 53.31 -8.09
N GLY A 18 -35.63 52.73 -7.00
CA GLY A 18 -35.20 52.98 -5.64
C GLY A 18 -33.71 52.69 -5.55
N VAL A 19 -32.93 53.77 -5.52
CA VAL A 19 -31.51 53.78 -5.17
C VAL A 19 -31.41 53.24 -3.75
N MET A 20 -31.29 51.93 -3.60
CA MET A 20 -31.07 51.32 -2.30
C MET A 20 -29.80 51.91 -1.69
N ASN A 21 -29.93 52.46 -0.49
CA ASN A 21 -28.82 53.02 0.29
C ASN A 21 -27.72 51.95 0.45
N SER A 22 -26.45 52.38 0.40
CA SER A 22 -25.25 51.56 0.63
C SER A 22 -25.38 50.61 1.84
N MET A 23 -26.01 51.07 2.93
CA MET A 23 -26.26 50.23 4.11
C MET A 23 -27.26 49.09 3.86
N GLU A 24 -28.31 49.33 3.07
CA GLU A 24 -29.29 48.31 2.74
C GLU A 24 -28.74 47.30 1.72
N LYS A 25 -27.94 47.76 0.74
CA LYS A 25 -27.19 46.87 -0.15
C LYS A 25 -26.28 45.93 0.64
N LYS A 26 -25.55 46.45 1.64
CA LYS A 26 -24.69 45.62 2.51
C LYS A 26 -25.51 44.62 3.33
N LYS A 27 -26.65 45.02 3.89
CA LYS A 27 -27.56 44.11 4.63
C LYS A 27 -28.14 43.03 3.71
N HIS A 28 -28.59 43.41 2.51
CA HIS A 28 -29.13 42.50 1.51
C HIS A 28 -28.08 41.50 1.02
N TYR A 29 -26.87 41.97 0.70
CA TYR A 29 -25.75 41.13 0.28
C TYR A 29 -25.33 40.16 1.39
N LYS A 30 -25.24 40.63 2.64
CA LYS A 30 -24.94 39.79 3.81
C LYS A 30 -26.02 38.73 4.05
N LYS A 31 -27.30 39.09 3.89
CA LYS A 31 -28.45 38.17 4.03
C LYS A 31 -28.49 37.13 2.92
N MET A 32 -28.19 37.54 1.68
CA MET A 32 -28.12 36.64 0.52
C MET A 32 -26.94 35.68 0.65
N ASN A 33 -25.78 36.14 1.10
CA ASN A 33 -24.60 35.31 1.33
C ASN A 33 -24.85 34.27 2.44
N LYS A 34 -25.55 34.65 3.52
CA LYS A 34 -26.01 33.70 4.56
C LYS A 34 -26.96 32.63 4.01
N ARG A 35 -27.85 32.98 3.06
CA ARG A 35 -28.77 32.04 2.41
C ARG A 35 -28.05 31.12 1.42
N LEU A 36 -27.04 31.62 0.70
CA LEU A 36 -26.20 30.84 -0.19
C LEU A 36 -25.31 29.86 0.58
N GLN A 37 -24.72 30.27 1.72
CA GLN A 37 -23.99 29.36 2.60
C GLN A 37 -24.89 28.29 3.22
N LYS A 38 -26.14 28.61 3.58
CA LYS A 38 -27.12 27.60 4.02
C LYS A 38 -27.52 26.60 2.91
N ARG A 39 -27.37 26.96 1.63
CA ARG A 39 -27.73 26.11 0.47
C ARG A 39 -26.60 25.20 -0.01
N LYS A 40 -25.36 25.41 0.44
CA LYS A 40 -24.21 24.55 0.12
C LYS A 40 -23.73 23.70 1.31
N VAL A 41 -24.67 23.16 2.07
CA VAL A 41 -24.35 22.02 2.95
C VAL A 41 -25.03 20.82 2.31
N ALA A 42 -24.31 20.12 1.44
CA ALA A 42 -24.71 18.78 1.05
C ALA A 42 -24.86 18.00 2.36
N ARG A 43 -26.10 17.62 2.71
CA ARG A 43 -26.32 16.81 3.90
C ARG A 43 -25.75 15.43 3.58
N THR A 44 -24.53 15.18 4.04
CA THR A 44 -23.90 13.88 3.87
C THR A 44 -24.83 12.83 4.43
N ASN A 45 -25.26 11.91 3.58
CA ASN A 45 -26.08 10.79 4.03
C ASN A 45 -25.15 9.87 4.82
N LYS A 46 -25.16 10.02 6.16
CA LYS A 46 -24.26 9.31 7.06
C LYS A 46 -24.31 7.80 6.82
N LYS A 47 -25.48 7.25 6.48
CA LYS A 47 -25.65 5.83 6.13
C LYS A 47 -24.85 5.43 4.89
N LEU A 48 -24.88 6.24 3.84
CA LEU A 48 -24.10 6.00 2.61
C LEU A 48 -22.60 6.11 2.88
N LEU A 49 -22.19 7.13 3.64
CA LEU A 49 -20.78 7.31 4.01
C LEU A 49 -20.25 6.12 4.80
N THR A 50 -21.01 5.59 5.75
CA THR A 50 -20.63 4.40 6.52
C THR A 50 -20.44 3.19 5.60
N ILE A 51 -21.35 2.96 4.65
CA ILE A 51 -21.23 1.83 3.69
C ILE A 51 -19.96 1.98 2.85
N VAL A 52 -19.67 3.18 2.33
CA VAL A 52 -18.47 3.42 1.51
C VAL A 52 -17.20 3.15 2.30
N VAL A 53 -17.13 3.59 3.56
CA VAL A 53 -15.96 3.34 4.43
C VAL A 53 -15.79 1.85 4.73
N VAL A 54 -16.88 1.13 5.01
CA VAL A 54 -16.82 -0.32 5.26
C VAL A 54 -16.37 -1.08 4.01
N VAL A 55 -16.89 -0.74 2.83
CA VAL A 55 -16.50 -1.38 1.57
C VAL A 55 -15.04 -1.08 1.24
N ALA A 56 -14.60 0.18 1.37
CA ALA A 56 -13.21 0.57 1.15
C ALA A 56 -12.28 -0.15 2.14
N GLY A 57 -12.67 -0.21 3.41
CA GLY A 57 -11.95 -0.98 4.43
C GLY A 57 -11.85 -2.46 4.08
N ALA A 58 -12.97 -3.10 3.72
CA ALA A 58 -13.00 -4.52 3.34
C ALA A 58 -12.11 -4.82 2.13
N ILE A 59 -12.03 -3.92 1.15
CA ILE A 59 -11.11 -4.06 0.00
C ILE A 59 -9.66 -3.97 0.46
N ILE A 60 -9.30 -2.96 1.28
CA ILE A 60 -7.93 -2.77 1.75
C ILE A 60 -7.50 -3.95 2.63
N PHE A 61 -8.32 -4.35 3.61
CA PHE A 61 -8.02 -5.49 4.47
C PHE A 61 -8.08 -6.83 3.74
N GLY A 62 -9.01 -6.99 2.79
CA GLY A 62 -9.12 -8.21 1.99
C GLY A 62 -7.91 -8.40 1.08
N LEU A 63 -7.54 -7.38 0.30
CA LEU A 63 -6.37 -7.44 -0.58
C LEU A 63 -5.07 -7.48 0.21
N GLY A 64 -4.94 -6.67 1.26
CA GLY A 64 -3.77 -6.66 2.14
C GLY A 64 -3.57 -7.99 2.86
N GLY A 65 -4.65 -8.58 3.38
CA GLY A 65 -4.63 -9.89 4.02
C GLY A 65 -4.30 -11.02 3.05
N LEU A 66 -4.86 -10.99 1.83
CA LEU A 66 -4.55 -11.98 0.80
C LEU A 66 -3.09 -11.93 0.37
N TRP A 67 -2.56 -10.72 0.13
CA TRP A 67 -1.15 -10.51 -0.20
C TRP A 67 -0.22 -11.00 0.91
N TYR A 68 -0.51 -10.63 2.16
CA TYR A 68 0.24 -11.07 3.33
C TYR A 68 0.27 -12.61 3.46
N PHE A 69 -0.89 -13.26 3.31
CA PHE A 69 -1.00 -14.71 3.44
C PHE A 69 -0.22 -15.48 2.37
N VAL A 70 -0.31 -15.04 1.11
CA VAL A 70 0.42 -15.66 -0.01
C VAL A 70 1.92 -15.48 0.14
N GLU A 71 2.36 -14.30 0.58
CA GLU A 71 3.79 -14.01 0.71
C GLU A 71 4.44 -14.82 1.84
N TYR A 72 3.80 -14.86 3.03
CA TYR A 72 4.32 -15.53 4.22
C TYR A 72 4.38 -17.06 4.05
N ARG A 73 3.36 -17.67 3.45
CA ARG A 73 3.36 -19.13 3.18
C ARG A 73 4.30 -19.53 2.03
N GLY A 74 4.76 -18.55 1.25
CA GLY A 74 5.66 -18.81 0.13
C GLY A 74 7.02 -19.37 0.54
N ALA A 75 7.52 -18.99 1.73
CA ALA A 75 8.83 -19.45 2.21
C ALA A 75 8.83 -20.96 2.49
N GLU A 76 7.85 -21.43 3.26
CA GLU A 76 7.66 -22.84 3.61
C GLU A 76 7.56 -23.73 2.36
N ARG A 77 6.78 -23.32 1.35
CA ARG A 77 6.66 -24.07 0.10
C ARG A 77 8.00 -24.23 -0.62
N ASN A 78 8.81 -23.18 -0.64
CA ASN A 78 10.13 -23.22 -1.26
C ASN A 78 11.07 -24.13 -0.46
N VAL A 79 11.00 -24.12 0.87
CA VAL A 79 11.79 -25.04 1.72
C VAL A 79 11.42 -26.48 1.45
N LEU A 80 10.13 -26.81 1.42
CA LEU A 80 9.67 -28.18 1.11
C LEU A 80 10.13 -28.65 -0.28
N SER A 81 10.06 -27.76 -1.27
CA SER A 81 10.57 -28.06 -2.62
C SER A 81 12.09 -28.22 -2.62
N GLY A 82 12.80 -27.40 -1.85
CA GLY A 82 14.24 -27.49 -1.65
C GLY A 82 14.65 -28.79 -0.98
N ASP A 83 13.90 -29.24 0.04
CA ASP A 83 14.13 -30.49 0.77
C ASP A 83 13.98 -31.69 -0.16
N SER A 84 12.97 -31.69 -1.05
CA SER A 84 12.83 -32.71 -2.11
C SER A 84 14.06 -32.76 -3.00
N TYR A 85 14.49 -31.61 -3.54
CA TYR A 85 15.68 -31.55 -4.41
C TYR A 85 16.95 -31.94 -3.68
N PHE A 86 17.07 -31.59 -2.39
CA PHE A 86 18.24 -31.96 -1.59
C PHE A 86 18.30 -33.48 -1.38
N ALA A 87 17.16 -34.12 -1.08
CA ALA A 87 17.06 -35.57 -0.96
C ALA A 87 17.35 -36.30 -2.28
N GLU A 88 17.01 -35.68 -3.41
CA GLU A 88 17.34 -36.17 -4.76
C GLU A 88 18.81 -35.94 -5.17
N GLY A 89 19.61 -35.26 -4.35
CA GLY A 89 20.99 -34.86 -4.67
C GLY A 89 21.08 -33.72 -5.69
N ALA A 90 19.96 -33.10 -6.04
CA ALA A 90 19.88 -31.97 -6.95
C ALA A 90 20.21 -30.64 -6.24
N TYR A 91 21.41 -30.53 -5.68
CA TYR A 91 21.81 -29.42 -4.80
C TYR A 91 21.73 -28.03 -5.45
N LYS A 92 22.01 -27.91 -6.75
CA LYS A 92 21.86 -26.63 -7.49
C LYS A 92 20.39 -26.15 -7.49
N ASN A 93 19.43 -27.08 -7.59
CA ASN A 93 18.00 -26.78 -7.51
C ASN A 93 17.57 -26.48 -6.08
N ALA A 94 18.07 -27.26 -5.10
CA ALA A 94 17.80 -27.04 -3.69
C ALA A 94 18.24 -25.63 -3.25
N ARG A 95 19.49 -25.24 -3.57
CA ARG A 95 20.05 -23.90 -3.35
C ARG A 95 19.10 -22.81 -3.87
N LYS A 96 18.61 -22.96 -5.11
CA LYS A 96 17.70 -21.97 -5.72
C LYS A 96 16.40 -21.82 -4.93
N GLN A 97 15.82 -22.91 -4.44
CA GLN A 97 14.59 -22.86 -3.65
C GLN A 97 14.85 -22.30 -2.25
N TYR A 98 15.91 -22.72 -1.57
CA TYR A 98 16.26 -22.17 -0.27
C TYR A 98 16.61 -20.68 -0.33
N GLY A 99 17.29 -20.21 -1.38
CA GLY A 99 17.54 -18.78 -1.57
C GLY A 99 16.25 -17.96 -1.67
N ARG A 100 15.23 -18.50 -2.35
CA ARG A 100 13.89 -17.88 -2.40
C ARG A 100 13.20 -17.90 -1.03
N ALA A 101 13.37 -18.96 -0.25
CA ALA A 101 12.86 -19.01 1.12
C ALA A 101 13.53 -17.95 2.01
N VAL A 102 14.85 -17.81 1.95
CA VAL A 102 15.61 -16.78 2.70
C VAL A 102 15.21 -15.36 2.28
N THR A 103 14.89 -15.15 0.99
CA THR A 103 14.42 -13.82 0.54
C THR A 103 13.06 -13.46 1.15
N LYS A 104 12.19 -14.47 1.34
CA LYS A 104 10.84 -14.30 1.89
C LYS A 104 10.84 -14.17 3.41
N ASP A 105 11.69 -14.96 4.08
CA ASP A 105 11.88 -14.92 5.53
C ASP A 105 13.39 -14.84 5.84
N PRO A 106 13.98 -13.63 5.82
CA PRO A 106 15.41 -13.43 5.99
C PRO A 106 15.88 -13.61 7.44
N THR A 107 14.96 -13.64 8.39
CA THR A 107 15.23 -13.76 9.83
C THR A 107 15.32 -15.19 10.31
N ASN A 108 14.85 -16.16 9.51
CA ASN A 108 14.83 -17.56 9.93
C ASN A 108 16.19 -18.24 9.74
N PRO A 109 16.91 -18.57 10.83
CA PRO A 109 18.24 -19.16 10.73
C PRO A 109 18.22 -20.56 10.10
N GLN A 110 17.11 -21.30 10.20
CA GLN A 110 17.02 -22.63 9.61
C GLN A 110 17.06 -22.59 8.08
N TYR A 111 16.41 -21.59 7.47
CA TYR A 111 16.39 -21.46 6.01
C TYR A 111 17.77 -21.07 5.47
N ILE A 112 18.49 -20.23 6.22
CA ILE A 112 19.87 -19.86 5.90
C ILE A 112 20.80 -21.08 6.02
N ASN A 113 20.67 -21.87 7.09
CA ASN A 113 21.47 -23.09 7.27
C ASN A 113 21.22 -24.10 6.15
N LYS A 114 19.95 -24.34 5.75
CA LYS A 114 19.62 -25.21 4.62
C LYS A 114 20.23 -24.72 3.30
N LEU A 115 20.23 -23.39 3.08
CA LEU A 115 20.92 -22.80 1.92
C LEU A 115 22.42 -23.05 1.97
N GLN A 116 23.06 -22.85 3.12
CA GLN A 116 24.49 -23.12 3.32
C GLN A 116 24.85 -24.57 3.03
N GLU A 117 24.10 -25.50 3.61
CA GLU A 117 24.26 -26.95 3.37
C GLU A 117 24.12 -27.28 1.89
N ALA A 118 23.12 -26.73 1.20
CA ALA A 118 22.96 -26.94 -0.23
C ALA A 118 24.15 -26.41 -1.03
N ILE A 119 24.68 -25.22 -0.70
CA ILE A 119 25.83 -24.64 -1.39
C ILE A 119 27.08 -25.52 -1.20
N LEU A 120 27.35 -25.97 0.03
CA LEU A 120 28.53 -26.78 0.36
C LEU A 120 28.50 -28.18 -0.28
N ASN A 121 27.32 -28.71 -0.59
CA ASN A 121 27.16 -29.99 -1.28
C ASN A 121 27.20 -29.88 -2.81
N ILE A 122 27.21 -28.66 -3.38
CA ILE A 122 27.36 -28.50 -4.84
C ILE A 122 28.78 -28.87 -5.23
N VAL A 123 28.92 -29.85 -6.13
CA VAL A 123 30.18 -30.12 -6.83
C VAL A 123 30.26 -29.17 -8.04
N PRO A 124 31.18 -28.19 -8.04
CA PRO A 124 31.32 -27.25 -9.14
C PRO A 124 32.07 -27.90 -10.32
N ASP A 125 31.65 -27.58 -11.54
CA ASP A 125 32.27 -28.13 -12.76
C ASP A 125 33.50 -27.31 -13.18
N THR A 126 33.56 -26.04 -12.75
CA THR A 126 34.63 -25.10 -13.11
C THR A 126 35.17 -24.35 -11.89
N PRO A 127 36.44 -23.88 -11.92
CA PRO A 127 36.98 -23.03 -10.86
C PRO A 127 36.20 -21.71 -10.66
N ALA A 128 35.63 -21.17 -11.74
CA ALA A 128 34.80 -19.97 -11.66
C ALA A 128 33.49 -20.23 -10.89
N GLU A 129 32.85 -21.37 -11.14
CA GLU A 129 31.66 -21.79 -10.41
C GLU A 129 31.97 -22.07 -8.94
N ALA A 130 33.11 -22.71 -8.65
CA ALA A 130 33.56 -22.95 -7.28
C ALA A 130 33.72 -21.64 -6.50
N ARG A 131 34.37 -20.63 -7.10
CA ARG A 131 34.48 -19.29 -6.50
C ARG A 131 33.13 -18.64 -6.28
N ALA A 132 32.24 -18.70 -7.28
CA ALA A 132 30.91 -18.11 -7.16
C ALA A 132 30.07 -18.77 -6.04
N ALA A 133 30.16 -20.09 -5.89
CA ALA A 133 29.50 -20.82 -4.81
C ALA A 133 30.07 -20.45 -3.44
N TYR A 134 31.40 -20.35 -3.32
CA TYR A 134 32.05 -19.94 -2.09
C TYR A 134 31.71 -18.47 -1.72
N ASP A 135 31.75 -17.55 -2.68
CA ASP A 135 31.36 -16.14 -2.45
C ASP A 135 29.89 -16.01 -2.00
N GLU A 136 29.02 -16.91 -2.46
CA GLU A 136 27.64 -16.99 -2.00
C GLU A 136 27.56 -17.54 -0.58
N TYR A 137 28.32 -18.59 -0.27
CA TYR A 137 28.44 -19.11 1.09
C TYR A 137 28.88 -18.02 2.08
N ILE A 138 29.92 -17.24 1.78
CA ILE A 138 30.35 -16.11 2.62
C ILE A 138 29.24 -15.07 2.79
N ARG A 139 28.50 -14.76 1.72
CA ARG A 139 27.34 -13.85 1.81
C ARG A 139 26.27 -14.37 2.75
N THR A 140 26.04 -15.69 2.82
CA THR A 140 25.09 -16.25 3.79
C THR A 140 25.56 -16.11 5.24
N LEU A 141 26.88 -16.23 5.51
CA LEU A 141 27.45 -16.01 6.84
C LEU A 141 27.24 -14.56 7.29
N VAL A 142 27.59 -13.60 6.42
CA VAL A 142 27.39 -12.17 6.68
C VAL A 142 25.90 -11.86 6.88
N HIS A 143 25.01 -12.46 6.09
CA HIS A 143 23.57 -12.31 6.26
C HIS A 143 23.11 -12.84 7.62
N LYS A 144 23.57 -14.03 8.03
CA LYS A 144 23.23 -14.62 9.32
C LYS A 144 23.68 -13.74 10.49
N ALA A 145 24.90 -13.21 10.44
CA ALA A 145 25.44 -12.28 11.43
C ALA A 145 24.65 -10.95 11.49
N ARG A 146 24.24 -10.41 10.33
CA ARG A 146 23.44 -9.19 10.24
C ARG A 146 22.07 -9.34 10.91
N TYR A 147 21.39 -10.45 10.68
CA TYR A 147 20.04 -10.70 11.21
C TYR A 147 20.05 -11.33 12.62
N ASN A 148 21.19 -11.79 13.12
CA ASN A 148 21.38 -12.31 14.47
C ASN A 148 22.56 -11.61 15.19
N PRO A 149 22.45 -10.30 15.49
CA PRO A 149 23.58 -9.51 15.98
C PRO A 149 24.08 -9.94 17.36
N LEU A 150 23.25 -10.61 18.16
CA LEU A 150 23.61 -11.09 19.50
C LEU A 150 24.24 -12.49 19.50
N ASP A 151 24.21 -13.19 18.37
CA ASP A 151 24.83 -14.51 18.24
C ASP A 151 26.31 -14.36 17.90
N ILE A 152 27.15 -14.49 18.93
CA ILE A 152 28.61 -14.39 18.81
C ILE A 152 29.13 -15.39 17.76
N GLN A 153 28.58 -16.60 17.70
CA GLN A 153 29.07 -17.63 16.78
C GLN A 153 28.88 -17.21 15.32
N SER A 154 27.76 -16.56 15.01
CA SER A 154 27.51 -16.05 13.65
C SER A 154 28.54 -15.00 13.24
N HIS A 155 29.04 -14.16 14.16
CA HIS A 155 30.10 -13.20 13.88
C HIS A 155 31.48 -13.85 13.78
N LEU A 156 31.78 -14.83 14.65
CA LEU A 156 33.04 -15.58 14.60
C LEU A 156 33.19 -16.33 13.28
N ASN A 157 32.14 -17.00 12.80
CA ASN A 157 32.18 -17.69 11.52
C ASN A 157 32.49 -16.76 10.34
N VAL A 158 32.08 -15.49 10.41
CA VAL A 158 32.43 -14.48 9.39
C VAL A 158 33.90 -14.11 9.49
N ALA A 159 34.42 -13.93 10.72
CA ALA A 159 35.82 -13.57 10.95
C ALA A 159 36.80 -14.71 10.61
N ASP A 160 36.39 -15.97 10.81
CA ASP A 160 37.23 -17.13 10.53
C ASP A 160 37.43 -17.38 9.02
N GLU A 161 36.50 -16.91 8.18
CA GLU A 161 36.52 -17.12 6.73
C GLU A 161 37.01 -15.91 5.91
N MET A 162 37.21 -14.74 6.54
CA MET A 162 37.72 -13.53 5.90
C MET A 162 39.23 -13.34 6.11
#